data_AF-A0A5C7SKC0-F1
#
_entry.id   AF-A0A5C7SKC0-F1
#
_cell.length_a   1.000
_cell.length_b   1.000
_cell.length_c   1.000
_cell.angle_alpha   90.00
_cell.angle_beta   90.00
_cell.angle_gamma   90.00
#
_symmetry.space_group_name_H-M   'P 1'
#
loop_
_entity.id
_entity.type
_entity.pdbx_description
1 polymer ?
#
loop_
_entity_poly.entity_id
_entity_poly.type
_entity_poly.pdbx_seq_one_letter_code
_entity_poly.pdbx_strand_id
1 'polypeptide(L)'
;MEENSVENVAAAELRQFIERIERLEEEKAAIGSDIKDVMGEAKGRGYDTKAIRTIIRLRKKDANERLEEESILQTYMAALGME
;
A
#
# COMPACT_ATOMS: atom_id res chain seq x y z
N MET A 1 16.48 -24.10 39.08
CA MET A 1 15.46 -24.48 38.08
C MET A 1 14.58 -23.26 37.76
N GLU A 2 15.18 -22.12 37.43
CA GLU A 2 14.45 -20.86 37.13
C GLU A 2 14.71 -20.37 35.69
N GLU A 3 15.87 -20.67 35.10
CA GLU A 3 16.19 -20.36 33.69
C GLU A 3 15.21 -20.97 32.70
N ASN A 4 14.88 -22.25 32.87
CA ASN A 4 14.00 -22.98 31.95
C ASN A 4 12.57 -22.41 31.92
N SER A 5 12.06 -21.86 33.03
CA SER A 5 10.73 -21.23 33.05
C SER A 5 10.69 -19.90 32.28
N VAL A 6 11.75 -19.09 32.33
CA VAL A 6 11.82 -17.80 31.62
C VAL A 6 11.99 -18.04 30.11
N GLU A 7 12.83 -19.00 29.71
CA GLU A 7 12.96 -19.42 28.31
C GLU A 7 11.63 -19.91 27.73
N ASN A 8 10.84 -20.65 28.51
CA ASN A 8 9.53 -21.13 28.08
C ASN A 8 8.50 -20.01 27.90
N VAL A 9 8.54 -18.95 28.72
CA VAL A 9 7.66 -17.77 28.56
C VAL A 9 8.05 -16.96 27.32
N ALA A 10 9.35 -16.69 27.13
CA ALA A 10 9.84 -15.96 25.96
C ALA A 10 9.53 -16.71 24.64
N ALA A 11 9.68 -18.04 24.63
CA ALA A 11 9.33 -18.86 23.48
C ALA A 11 7.81 -18.84 23.19
N ALA A 12 6.96 -18.81 24.22
CA ALA A 12 5.52 -18.71 24.05
C ALA A 12 5.10 -17.35 23.47
N GLU A 13 5.68 -16.26 23.95
CA GLU A 13 5.43 -14.91 23.43
C GLU A 13 5.89 -14.78 21.96
N LEU A 14 7.06 -15.29 21.62
CA LEU A 14 7.55 -15.30 20.24
C LEU A 14 6.61 -16.06 19.30
N ARG A 15 6.09 -17.24 19.71
CA ARG A 15 5.10 -18.00 18.93
C ARG A 15 3.83 -17.18 18.67
N GLN A 16 3.32 -16.46 19.68
CA GLN A 16 2.15 -15.61 19.51
C GLN A 16 2.38 -14.48 18.50
N PHE A 17 3.56 -13.87 18.48
CA PHE A 17 3.89 -12.88 17.45
C PHE A 17 3.94 -13.49 16.06
N ILE A 18 4.58 -14.65 15.91
CA ILE A 18 4.69 -15.36 14.62
C ILE A 18 3.30 -15.71 14.08
N GLU A 19 2.46 -16.38 14.88
CA GLU A 19 1.11 -16.79 14.48
C GLU A 19 0.25 -15.59 14.07
N ARG A 20 0.38 -14.45 14.77
CA ARG A 20 -0.32 -13.21 14.41
C ARG A 20 0.18 -12.65 13.07
N ILE A 21 1.48 -12.68 12.81
CA ILE A 21 2.07 -12.19 11.56
C ILE A 21 1.66 -13.09 10.39
N GLU A 22 1.69 -14.42 10.57
CA GLU A 22 1.27 -15.37 9.54
C GLU A 22 -0.18 -15.14 9.12
N ARG A 23 -1.09 -15.00 10.09
CA ARG A 23 -2.48 -14.63 9.80
C ARG A 23 -2.59 -13.30 9.04
N LEU A 24 -1.84 -12.28 9.44
CA LEU A 24 -1.84 -10.98 8.75
C LEU A 24 -1.28 -11.08 7.33
N GLU A 25 -0.29 -11.92 7.06
CA GLU A 25 0.23 -12.16 5.72
C GLU A 25 -0.79 -12.91 4.84
N GLU A 26 -1.54 -13.86 5.40
CA GLU A 26 -2.67 -14.51 4.71
C GLU A 26 -3.77 -13.50 4.34
N GLU A 27 -4.19 -12.66 5.29
CA GLU A 27 -5.18 -11.59 5.06
C GLU A 27 -4.70 -10.61 3.98
N LYS A 28 -3.43 -10.19 4.05
CA LYS A 28 -2.80 -9.31 3.05
C LYS A 28 -2.74 -9.97 1.68
N ALA A 29 -2.48 -11.27 1.60
CA ALA A 29 -2.49 -12.02 0.34
C ALA A 29 -3.90 -12.06 -0.28
N ALA A 30 -4.92 -12.32 0.54
CA ALA A 30 -6.33 -12.30 0.11
C ALA A 30 -6.73 -10.92 -0.43
N ILE A 31 -6.47 -9.85 0.35
CA ILE A 31 -6.72 -8.46 -0.09
C ILE A 31 -5.94 -8.15 -1.38
N GLY A 32 -4.71 -8.62 -1.49
CA GLY A 32 -3.90 -8.48 -2.70
C GLY A 32 -4.50 -9.16 -3.92
N SER A 33 -5.19 -10.30 -3.73
CA SER A 33 -5.95 -10.97 -4.80
C SER A 33 -7.16 -10.15 -5.21
N ASP A 34 -7.97 -9.70 -4.24
CA ASP A 34 -9.17 -8.91 -4.51
C ASP A 34 -8.85 -7.62 -5.28
N ILE A 35 -7.75 -6.94 -4.92
CA ILE A 35 -7.27 -5.77 -5.64
C ILE A 35 -6.90 -6.12 -7.09
N LYS A 36 -6.25 -7.28 -7.33
CA LYS A 36 -5.90 -7.71 -8.69
C LYS A 36 -7.15 -7.99 -9.52
N ASP A 37 -8.17 -8.61 -8.94
CA ASP A 37 -9.42 -8.92 -9.63
C ASP A 37 -10.15 -7.63 -10.04
N VAL A 38 -10.26 -6.65 -9.14
CA VAL A 38 -10.84 -5.33 -9.45
C VAL A 38 -10.05 -4.60 -10.55
N MET A 39 -8.72 -4.64 -10.51
CA MET A 39 -7.88 -4.06 -11.56
C MET A 39 -8.04 -4.81 -12.89
N GLY A 40 -8.28 -6.12 -12.84
CA GLY A 40 -8.60 -6.96 -14.00
C GLY A 40 -9.94 -6.60 -14.62
N GLU A 41 -10.98 -6.39 -13.80
CA GLU A 41 -12.28 -5.90 -14.26
C GLU A 41 -12.18 -4.53 -14.93
N ALA A 42 -11.45 -3.59 -14.30
CA ALA A 42 -11.24 -2.27 -14.87
C ALA A 42 -10.55 -2.35 -16.23
N LYS A 43 -9.54 -3.21 -16.36
CA LYS A 43 -8.88 -3.48 -17.65
C LYS A 43 -9.84 -4.07 -18.67
N GLY A 44 -10.66 -5.06 -18.29
CA GLY A 44 -11.65 -5.70 -19.16
C GLY A 44 -12.72 -4.72 -19.67
N ARG A 45 -13.04 -3.70 -18.87
CA ARG A 45 -13.92 -2.58 -19.26
C ARG A 45 -13.24 -1.49 -20.09
N GLY A 46 -11.93 -1.62 -20.36
CA GLY A 46 -11.17 -0.69 -21.19
C GLY A 46 -10.50 0.48 -20.44
N TYR A 47 -10.48 0.49 -19.11
CA TYR A 47 -9.79 1.53 -18.35
C TYR A 47 -8.27 1.31 -18.31
N ASP A 48 -7.50 2.41 -18.31
CA ASP A 48 -6.05 2.36 -18.09
C ASP A 48 -5.72 2.10 -16.62
N THR A 49 -5.29 0.88 -16.34
CA THR A 49 -4.87 0.46 -14.99
C THR A 49 -3.64 1.20 -14.45
N LYS A 50 -2.79 1.78 -15.30
CA LYS A 50 -1.66 2.62 -14.84
C LYS A 50 -2.19 3.95 -14.32
N ALA A 51 -3.10 4.59 -15.07
CA ALA A 51 -3.75 5.82 -14.65
C ALA A 51 -4.50 5.64 -13.31
N ILE A 52 -5.25 4.54 -13.16
CA ILE A 52 -5.94 4.21 -11.89
C ILE A 52 -4.95 4.11 -10.73
N ARG A 53 -3.83 3.40 -10.88
CA ARG A 53 -2.80 3.29 -9.83
C ARG A 53 -2.21 4.66 -9.47
N THR A 54 -1.99 5.51 -10.46
CA THR A 54 -1.52 6.88 -10.24
C THR A 54 -2.54 7.68 -9.44
N ILE A 55 -3.83 7.62 -9.80
CA ILE A 55 -4.92 8.30 -9.06
C ILE A 55 -5.00 7.80 -7.62
N ILE A 56 -4.93 6.48 -7.39
CA ILE A 56 -4.94 5.91 -6.02
C ILE A 56 -3.76 6.46 -5.20
N ARG A 57 -2.57 6.57 -5.79
CA ARG A 57 -1.39 7.14 -5.10
C ARG A 57 -1.59 8.62 -4.79
N LEU A 58 -2.09 9.41 -5.74
CA LEU A 58 -2.37 10.84 -5.55
C LEU A 58 -3.41 11.06 -4.45
N ARG A 59 -4.43 10.20 -4.38
CA ARG A 59 -5.48 10.27 -3.33
C ARG A 59 -4.99 9.93 -1.92
N LYS A 60 -3.79 9.36 -1.78
CA LYS A 60 -3.17 9.10 -0.48
C LYS A 60 -2.36 10.28 0.06
N LYS A 61 -2.01 11.25 -0.80
CA LYS A 61 -1.32 12.47 -0.39
C LYS A 61 -2.27 13.44 0.29
N ASP A 62 -1.72 14.35 1.10
CA ASP A 62 -2.49 15.49 1.59
C ASP A 62 -2.98 16.37 0.42
N ALA A 63 -4.18 16.91 0.55
CA ALA A 63 -4.78 17.68 -0.53
C ALA A 63 -4.02 18.98 -0.81
N ASN A 64 -3.50 19.65 0.22
CA ASN A 64 -2.75 20.88 0.05
C ASN A 64 -1.36 20.60 -0.52
N GLU A 65 -0.68 19.56 -0.04
CA GLU A 65 0.61 19.10 -0.60
C GLU A 65 0.48 18.79 -2.10
N ARG A 66 -0.58 18.07 -2.49
CA ARG A 66 -0.84 17.77 -3.91
C ARG A 66 -1.07 19.03 -4.74
N LEU A 67 -1.83 20.01 -4.24
CA LEU A 67 -2.11 21.26 -4.96
C LEU A 67 -0.86 22.12 -5.11
N GLU A 68 0.00 22.14 -4.10
CA GLU A 68 1.29 22.84 -4.15
C GLU A 68 2.21 22.21 -5.21
N GLU A 69 2.38 20.88 -5.17
CA GLU A 69 3.16 20.14 -6.18
C GLU A 69 2.61 20.36 -7.59
N GLU A 70 1.29 20.28 -7.79
CA GLU A 70 0.64 20.51 -9.08
C GLU A 70 0.88 21.93 -9.60
N SER A 71 0.80 22.93 -8.73
CA SER A 71 1.03 24.34 -9.10
C SER A 71 2.48 24.60 -9.53
N ILE A 72 3.45 24.01 -8.81
CA ILE A 72 4.87 24.10 -9.15
C ILE A 72 5.12 23.41 -10.50
N LEU A 73 4.58 22.20 -10.69
CA LEU A 73 4.75 21.45 -11.93
C LEU A 73 4.16 22.20 -13.12
N GLN A 74 2.96 22.74 -13.00
CA GLN A 74 2.32 23.55 -14.04
C GLN A 74 3.18 24.77 -14.42
N THR A 75 3.74 25.46 -13.41
CA THR A 75 4.64 26.59 -13.64
C THR A 75 5.86 26.18 -14.47
N TYR A 76 6.47 25.03 -14.16
CA TYR A 76 7.62 24.54 -14.91
C TYR A 76 7.25 24.04 -16.31
N MET A 77 6.13 23.36 -16.47
CA MET A 77 5.65 22.91 -17.78
C MET A 77 5.38 24.10 -18.70
N ALA A 78 4.72 25.14 -18.20
CA ALA A 78 4.49 26.38 -18.94
C ALA A 78 5.81 27.05 -19.36
N ALA A 79 6.78 27.15 -18.44
CA ALA A 79 8.11 27.70 -18.74
C ALA A 79 8.88 26.89 -19.79
N LEU A 80 8.62 25.59 -19.89
CA LEU A 80 9.23 24.68 -20.87
C LEU A 80 8.42 24.56 -22.17
N GLY A 81 7.26 25.24 -22.29
CA GLY A 81 6.38 25.15 -23.46
C GLY A 81 5.70 23.79 -23.63
N MET A 82 5.49 23.05 -22.52
CA MET A 82 4.88 21.73 -22.48
C MET A 82 3.37 21.80 -22.13
N GLU A 83 2.62 22.72 -22.76
CA GLU A 83 1.17 22.86 -22.56
C GLU A 83 0.34 21.84 -23.36
#